data_AF-A0A8F1WI52-F1
#
_entry.id   AF-A0A8F1WI52-F1
#
_cell.length_a   1.000
_cell.length_b   1.000
_cell.length_c   1.000
_cell.angle_alpha   90.00
_cell.angle_beta   90.00
_cell.angle_gamma   90.00
#
_symmetry.space_group_name_H-M   'P 1'
#
loop_
_entity.id
_entity.type
_entity.pdbx_description
1 polymer ?
#
loop_
_entity_poly.entity_id
_entity_poly.type
_entity_poly.pdbx_seq_one_letter_code
_entity_poly.pdbx_strand_id
1 'polypeptide(L)'
;MGSTISSLTPDSPMIFYKGTETDYMELVKVTTTAIKKVYPQAQILNGGATGGNTSYWQDVLDLTGASPFDVGNWHYLPQHDDVGDLATSLWHDIFSHKNVNRLWNTEYMVFSTNHPDTGANNSPDEHSQAKNIVKGYVKAFADGAEKIFYVYYKMSDAGLIDPQGDRKKKAYYTLKKLIKKIDSFTSVTTAPAFQDNSTYAYKFEVAGKPVYVVWANTGKTITFPLSSTSVTGALVTQSTPADESGNFTVSYYSVTNGSFDLYVSDVPCYIEEISGN
;
A
#
# COMPACT_ATOMS: atom_id res chain seq x y z
N MET A 1 17.22 -51.13 -4.63
CA MET A 1 17.59 -49.89 -5.33
C MET A 1 16.70 -48.79 -4.78
N GLY A 2 17.15 -48.13 -3.72
CA GLY A 2 16.43 -47.03 -3.08
C GLY A 2 16.98 -45.71 -3.58
N SER A 3 16.15 -44.92 -4.25
CA SER A 3 16.48 -43.54 -4.59
C SER A 3 16.36 -42.69 -3.32
N THR A 4 17.49 -42.24 -2.79
CA THR A 4 17.49 -41.15 -1.82
C THR A 4 17.14 -39.85 -2.55
N ILE A 5 15.96 -39.32 -2.24
CA ILE A 5 15.60 -37.93 -2.54
C ILE A 5 16.54 -37.07 -1.72
N SER A 6 17.54 -36.46 -2.37
CA SER A 6 18.40 -35.47 -1.75
C SER A 6 17.57 -34.24 -1.43
N SER A 7 17.60 -33.87 -0.16
CA SER A 7 17.19 -32.59 0.42
C SER A 7 17.22 -31.41 -0.55
N LEU A 8 16.05 -30.79 -0.77
CA LEU A 8 15.96 -29.42 -1.26
C LEU A 8 16.57 -28.51 -0.18
N THR A 9 17.75 -27.96 -0.45
CA THR A 9 18.32 -26.88 0.35
C THR A 9 17.60 -25.56 0.02
N PRO A 10 17.54 -24.57 0.94
CA PRO A 10 16.77 -23.34 0.77
C PRO A 10 17.36 -22.32 -0.24
N ASP A 11 18.44 -22.64 -0.93
CA ASP A 11 19.17 -21.70 -1.79
C ASP A 11 18.69 -21.70 -3.26
N SER A 12 17.38 -21.78 -3.49
CA SER A 12 16.87 -21.61 -4.85
C SER A 12 16.85 -20.12 -5.19
N PRO A 13 17.65 -19.62 -6.15
CA PRO A 13 17.56 -18.23 -6.57
C PRO A 13 16.13 -17.97 -7.06
N MET A 14 15.54 -16.84 -6.66
CA MET A 14 14.23 -16.40 -7.13
C MET A 14 14.10 -16.65 -8.65
N ILE A 15 13.22 -17.57 -9.04
CA ILE A 15 13.06 -17.98 -10.44
C ILE A 15 12.07 -17.02 -11.09
N PHE A 16 12.60 -15.96 -11.70
CA PHE A 16 11.82 -15.05 -12.54
C PHE A 16 11.61 -15.62 -13.94
N TYR A 17 10.54 -15.15 -14.61
CA TYR A 17 10.34 -15.39 -16.04
C TYR A 17 11.50 -14.79 -16.86
N LYS A 18 11.97 -15.51 -17.88
CA LYS A 18 13.16 -15.14 -18.69
C LYS A 18 12.90 -15.04 -20.19
N GLY A 19 11.65 -15.15 -20.64
CA GLY A 19 11.32 -15.02 -22.06
C GLY A 19 11.27 -13.56 -22.52
N THR A 20 11.24 -13.35 -23.82
CA THR A 20 11.04 -12.04 -24.43
C THR A 20 9.62 -11.51 -24.19
N GLU A 21 9.38 -10.26 -24.54
CA GLU A 21 8.07 -9.61 -24.55
C GLU A 21 7.09 -10.35 -25.46
N THR A 22 7.59 -10.82 -26.62
CA THR A 22 6.79 -11.61 -27.58
C THR A 22 6.43 -12.98 -27.03
N ASP A 23 7.39 -13.69 -26.43
CA ASP A 23 7.14 -14.99 -25.79
C ASP A 23 6.09 -14.86 -24.69
N TYR A 24 6.21 -13.80 -23.88
CA TYR A 24 5.26 -13.52 -22.80
C TYR A 24 3.86 -13.22 -23.35
N MET A 25 3.77 -12.42 -24.41
CA MET A 25 2.49 -12.09 -25.02
C MET A 25 1.84 -13.30 -25.72
N GLU A 26 2.62 -14.22 -26.30
CA GLU A 26 2.09 -15.49 -26.81
C GLU A 26 1.49 -16.33 -25.69
N LEU A 27 2.20 -16.45 -24.57
CA LEU A 27 1.71 -17.13 -23.37
C LEU A 27 0.40 -16.49 -22.85
N VAL A 28 0.35 -15.17 -22.76
CA VAL A 28 -0.84 -14.42 -22.33
C VAL A 28 -2.02 -14.67 -23.28
N LYS A 29 -1.79 -14.67 -24.60
CA LYS A 29 -2.86 -14.92 -25.59
C LYS A 29 -3.46 -16.31 -25.44
N VAL A 30 -2.61 -17.34 -25.35
CA VAL A 30 -3.05 -18.74 -25.19
C VAL A 30 -3.80 -18.92 -23.88
N THR A 31 -3.24 -18.44 -22.77
CA THR A 31 -3.85 -18.60 -21.43
C THR A 31 -5.15 -17.81 -21.29
N THR A 32 -5.20 -16.56 -21.73
CA THR A 32 -6.41 -15.73 -21.71
C THR A 32 -7.53 -16.35 -22.52
N THR A 33 -7.24 -16.87 -23.72
CA THR A 33 -8.23 -17.55 -24.57
C THR A 33 -8.80 -18.78 -23.86
N ALA A 34 -7.94 -19.62 -23.28
CA ALA A 34 -8.35 -20.82 -22.57
C ALA A 34 -9.21 -20.49 -21.34
N ILE A 35 -8.79 -19.49 -20.54
CA ILE A 35 -9.50 -19.05 -19.34
C ILE A 35 -10.88 -18.48 -19.71
N LYS A 36 -10.94 -17.50 -20.63
CA LYS A 36 -12.20 -16.83 -21.00
C LYS A 36 -13.18 -17.77 -21.70
N LYS A 37 -12.71 -18.83 -22.36
CA LYS A 37 -13.58 -19.88 -22.93
C LYS A 37 -14.39 -20.62 -21.86
N VAL A 38 -13.81 -20.83 -20.67
CA VAL A 38 -14.48 -21.52 -19.56
C VAL A 38 -15.17 -20.53 -18.61
N TYR A 39 -14.56 -19.37 -18.38
CA TYR A 39 -15.07 -18.35 -17.48
C TYR A 39 -14.95 -16.96 -18.12
N PRO A 40 -15.94 -16.52 -18.91
CA PRO A 40 -15.90 -15.25 -19.64
C PRO A 40 -15.70 -14.01 -18.74
N GLN A 41 -16.10 -14.11 -17.47
CA GLN A 41 -16.01 -13.04 -16.47
C GLN A 41 -14.68 -13.02 -15.70
N ALA A 42 -13.72 -13.92 -16.02
CA ALA A 42 -12.40 -13.92 -15.38
C ALA A 42 -11.73 -12.56 -15.56
N GLN A 43 -11.07 -12.04 -14.52
CA GLN A 43 -10.20 -10.87 -14.66
C GLN A 43 -8.78 -11.34 -14.98
N ILE A 44 -8.18 -10.76 -16.02
CA ILE A 44 -6.81 -11.09 -16.43
C ILE A 44 -5.86 -10.02 -15.90
N LEU A 45 -4.83 -10.48 -15.17
CA LEU A 45 -3.73 -9.66 -14.69
C LEU A 45 -2.47 -10.04 -15.45
N ASN A 46 -1.56 -9.09 -15.64
CA ASN A 46 -0.20 -9.44 -15.97
C ASN A 46 0.52 -10.10 -14.77
N GLY A 47 1.59 -10.85 -15.06
CA GLY A 47 2.53 -11.32 -14.04
C GLY A 47 3.13 -10.15 -13.27
N GLY A 48 3.72 -10.43 -12.10
CA GLY A 48 4.24 -9.41 -11.20
C GLY A 48 5.30 -8.51 -11.83
N ALA A 49 4.92 -7.26 -12.13
CA ALA A 49 5.84 -6.28 -12.66
C ALA A 49 6.76 -5.75 -11.54
N THR A 50 8.07 -6.02 -11.60
CA THR A 50 9.03 -5.62 -10.55
C THR A 50 9.87 -4.39 -10.95
N GLY A 51 10.25 -3.59 -9.93
CA GLY A 51 10.78 -2.23 -10.02
C GLY A 51 12.18 -2.04 -10.63
N GLY A 52 12.30 -2.26 -11.94
CA GLY A 52 13.47 -1.84 -12.71
C GLY A 52 13.35 -2.02 -14.22
N ASN A 53 12.44 -2.86 -14.69
CA ASN A 53 12.25 -3.14 -16.11
C ASN A 53 10.93 -2.58 -16.64
N THR A 54 10.72 -1.27 -16.48
CA THR A 54 9.52 -0.59 -16.98
C THR A 54 9.44 -0.63 -18.49
N SER A 55 10.58 -0.64 -19.20
CA SER A 55 10.64 -0.77 -20.65
C SER A 55 10.06 -2.10 -21.14
N TYR A 56 10.38 -3.22 -20.49
CA TYR A 56 9.78 -4.52 -20.84
C TYR A 56 8.25 -4.48 -20.79
N TRP A 57 7.68 -3.84 -19.76
CA TRP A 57 6.23 -3.76 -19.63
C TRP A 57 5.61 -2.80 -20.65
N GLN A 58 6.27 -1.69 -20.97
CA GLN A 58 5.84 -0.82 -22.07
C GLN A 58 5.86 -1.57 -23.40
N ASP A 59 6.94 -2.29 -23.70
CA ASP A 59 7.10 -3.07 -24.93
C ASP A 59 6.04 -4.20 -25.02
N VAL A 60 5.82 -4.96 -23.93
CA VAL A 60 4.74 -5.97 -23.83
C VAL A 60 3.37 -5.36 -24.16
N LEU A 61 3.07 -4.20 -23.59
CA LEU A 61 1.82 -3.48 -23.81
C LEU A 61 1.70 -2.99 -25.26
N ASP A 62 2.81 -2.57 -25.87
CA ASP A 62 2.88 -2.07 -27.24
C ASP A 62 2.77 -3.14 -28.32
N LEU A 63 3.02 -4.41 -28.00
CA LEU A 63 2.79 -5.55 -28.92
C LEU A 63 1.32 -5.78 -29.29
N THR A 64 0.38 -5.08 -28.65
CA THR A 64 -1.06 -5.24 -28.88
C THR A 64 -1.75 -3.90 -29.14
N GLY A 65 -2.74 -3.91 -30.02
CA GLY A 65 -3.60 -2.74 -30.26
C GLY A 65 -4.50 -2.43 -29.06
N ALA A 66 -5.04 -3.46 -28.41
CA ALA A 66 -5.76 -3.36 -27.15
C ALA A 66 -5.12 -4.32 -26.14
N SER A 67 -4.93 -3.85 -24.90
CA SER A 67 -4.34 -4.67 -23.84
C SER A 67 -5.22 -5.90 -23.55
N PRO A 68 -4.61 -7.09 -23.37
CA PRO A 68 -5.33 -8.27 -22.92
C PRO A 68 -5.65 -8.26 -21.42
N PHE A 69 -5.12 -7.29 -20.67
CA PHE A 69 -5.24 -7.22 -19.21
C PHE A 69 -6.45 -6.39 -18.79
N ASP A 70 -7.23 -6.93 -17.86
CA ASP A 70 -8.33 -6.22 -17.19
C ASP A 70 -7.80 -5.36 -16.02
N VAL A 71 -6.64 -5.73 -15.46
CA VAL A 71 -6.00 -5.11 -14.30
C VAL A 71 -4.48 -5.13 -14.47
N GLY A 72 -3.84 -3.98 -14.27
CA GLY A 72 -2.40 -3.85 -14.20
C GLY A 72 -1.89 -4.29 -12.84
N ASN A 73 -0.85 -5.11 -12.83
CA ASN A 73 -0.24 -5.68 -11.63
C ASN A 73 1.23 -5.27 -11.51
N TRP A 74 1.62 -4.86 -10.31
CA TRP A 74 3.03 -4.62 -9.98
C TRP A 74 3.36 -5.11 -8.58
N HIS A 75 4.63 -5.42 -8.39
CA HIS A 75 5.21 -5.82 -7.12
C HIS A 75 6.15 -4.69 -6.69
N TYR A 76 6.01 -4.25 -5.45
CA TYR A 76 6.90 -3.26 -4.90
C TYR A 76 7.59 -3.84 -3.68
N LEU A 77 8.85 -4.21 -3.89
CA LEU A 77 9.80 -4.50 -2.84
C LEU A 77 10.58 -3.21 -2.65
N PRO A 78 10.35 -2.46 -1.56
CA PRO A 78 11.11 -1.23 -1.36
C PRO A 78 12.60 -1.59 -1.38
N GLN A 79 13.37 -0.95 -2.25
CA GLN A 79 14.83 -0.94 -2.22
C GLN A 79 15.22 0.51 -1.90
N HIS A 80 15.58 0.75 -0.64
CA HIS A 80 16.07 2.02 -0.09
C HIS A 80 15.15 3.26 -0.17
N ASP A 81 15.25 4.07 0.89
CA ASP A 81 14.89 5.49 1.10
C ASP A 81 13.45 6.00 0.89
N ASP A 82 12.57 5.33 0.12
CA ASP A 82 11.16 5.74 -0.03
C ASP A 82 10.14 4.60 0.18
N VAL A 83 10.21 4.00 1.36
CA VAL A 83 9.24 3.00 1.86
C VAL A 83 7.77 3.43 1.86
N GLY A 84 7.50 4.73 1.74
CA GLY A 84 6.16 5.28 1.67
C GLY A 84 5.60 5.37 0.26
N ASP A 85 6.43 5.18 -0.77
CA ASP A 85 6.04 5.32 -2.18
C ASP A 85 6.16 4.01 -2.93
N LEU A 86 5.04 3.40 -3.29
CA LEU A 86 5.00 2.11 -4.00
C LEU A 86 5.23 2.28 -5.52
N ALA A 87 5.64 3.48 -5.97
CA ALA A 87 5.76 3.87 -7.37
C ALA A 87 4.43 3.69 -8.14
N THR A 88 3.30 3.88 -7.46
CA THR A 88 1.98 3.60 -8.02
C THR A 88 1.68 4.51 -9.21
N SER A 89 2.02 5.79 -9.12
CA SER A 89 1.86 6.76 -10.21
C SER A 89 2.60 6.36 -11.48
N LEU A 90 3.85 5.88 -11.35
CA LEU A 90 4.64 5.35 -12.46
C LEU A 90 3.94 4.18 -13.16
N TRP A 91 3.46 3.21 -12.37
CA TRP A 91 2.75 2.06 -12.94
C TRP A 91 1.39 2.44 -13.51
N HIS A 92 0.69 3.39 -12.89
CA HIS A 92 -0.54 3.95 -13.42
C HIS A 92 -0.33 4.59 -14.79
N ASP A 93 0.72 5.37 -14.95
CA ASP A 93 1.08 5.93 -16.25
C ASP A 93 1.33 4.80 -17.25
N ILE A 94 2.20 3.83 -16.96
CA ILE A 94 2.53 2.72 -17.88
C ILE A 94 1.27 1.98 -18.36
N PHE A 95 0.39 1.59 -17.44
CA PHE A 95 -0.80 0.79 -17.78
C PHE A 95 -1.92 1.61 -18.44
N SER A 96 -2.10 2.87 -18.04
CA SER A 96 -3.14 3.74 -18.60
C SER A 96 -2.91 4.09 -20.08
N HIS A 97 -1.67 4.06 -20.58
CA HIS A 97 -1.37 4.20 -22.02
C HIS A 97 -2.05 3.14 -22.89
N LYS A 98 -2.47 2.00 -22.32
CA LYS A 98 -3.28 0.96 -23.00
C LYS A 98 -4.68 0.79 -22.41
N ASN A 99 -5.22 1.83 -21.76
CA ASN A 99 -6.53 1.84 -21.13
C ASN A 99 -6.71 0.80 -20.01
N VAL A 100 -5.62 0.38 -19.36
CA VAL A 100 -5.66 -0.48 -18.17
C VAL A 100 -5.63 0.41 -16.93
N ASN A 101 -6.82 0.86 -16.50
CA ASN A 101 -6.94 1.86 -15.42
C ASN A 101 -7.14 1.27 -14.03
N ARG A 102 -7.21 -0.06 -13.90
CA ARG A 102 -7.31 -0.77 -12.62
C ARG A 102 -5.95 -1.29 -12.24
N LEU A 103 -5.52 -1.01 -11.01
CA LEU A 103 -4.17 -1.31 -10.55
C LEU A 103 -4.18 -2.08 -9.24
N TRP A 104 -3.59 -3.26 -9.24
CA TRP A 104 -3.40 -4.06 -8.03
C TRP A 104 -1.90 -4.24 -7.75
N ASN A 105 -1.49 -3.93 -6.53
CA ASN A 105 -0.16 -4.32 -6.06
C ASN A 105 -0.27 -5.69 -5.40
N THR A 106 0.09 -6.77 -6.11
CA THR A 106 -0.08 -8.13 -5.54
C THR A 106 1.04 -8.54 -4.59
N GLU A 107 2.11 -7.76 -4.49
CA GLU A 107 3.17 -8.00 -3.50
C GLU A 107 3.71 -6.70 -2.91
N TYR A 108 3.29 -6.43 -1.66
CA TYR A 108 3.82 -5.36 -0.83
C TYR A 108 4.27 -5.91 0.52
N MET A 109 5.41 -5.42 0.98
CA MET A 109 5.97 -5.74 2.28
C MET A 109 6.83 -4.59 2.79
N VAL A 110 6.98 -4.52 4.11
CA VAL A 110 7.91 -3.60 4.78
C VAL A 110 8.68 -4.42 5.80
N PHE A 111 10.01 -4.40 5.72
CA PHE A 111 10.89 -5.08 6.66
C PHE A 111 11.07 -4.25 7.92
N SER A 112 11.03 -4.85 9.11
CA SER A 112 11.32 -4.22 10.40
C SER A 112 12.79 -4.34 10.84
N THR A 113 13.63 -4.98 10.03
CA THR A 113 15.08 -5.12 10.20
C THR A 113 15.75 -5.23 8.83
N ASN A 114 17.09 -5.32 8.79
CA ASN A 114 17.83 -5.67 7.58
C ASN A 114 17.36 -7.04 7.07
N HIS A 115 16.98 -7.12 5.79
CA HIS A 115 16.71 -8.40 5.12
C HIS A 115 17.87 -8.75 4.17
N PRO A 116 18.48 -9.94 4.30
CA PRO A 116 19.68 -10.31 3.54
C PRO A 116 19.47 -10.32 2.02
N ASP A 117 18.30 -10.78 1.55
CA ASP A 117 18.05 -10.94 0.10
C ASP A 117 17.69 -9.64 -0.64
N THR A 118 17.37 -8.57 0.08
CA THR A 118 17.01 -7.28 -0.54
C THR A 118 18.08 -6.22 -0.32
N GLY A 119 19.08 -6.50 0.54
CA GLY A 119 20.06 -5.50 1.00
C GLY A 119 19.42 -4.31 1.75
N ALA A 120 18.11 -4.34 1.96
CA ALA A 120 17.34 -3.16 2.34
C ALA A 120 17.13 -3.11 3.86
N ASN A 121 17.52 -1.99 4.47
CA ASN A 121 17.09 -1.60 5.82
C ASN A 121 16.11 -0.44 5.71
N ASN A 122 14.88 -0.78 5.39
CA ASN A 122 13.83 0.16 5.04
C ASN A 122 12.98 0.56 6.24
N SER A 123 13.05 -0.21 7.33
CA SER A 123 12.57 0.23 8.64
C SER A 123 13.46 -0.39 9.71
N PRO A 124 14.05 0.41 10.60
CA PRO A 124 14.98 -0.09 11.61
C PRO A 124 14.31 -0.89 12.73
N ASP A 125 12.97 -0.80 12.85
CA ASP A 125 12.19 -1.41 13.91
C ASP A 125 10.72 -1.65 13.50
N GLU A 126 9.95 -2.32 14.37
CA GLU A 126 8.53 -2.58 14.15
C GLU A 126 7.66 -1.31 14.13
N HIS A 127 8.07 -0.24 14.81
CA HIS A 127 7.31 1.00 14.82
C HIS A 127 7.40 1.70 13.45
N SER A 128 8.59 1.72 12.88
CA SER A 128 8.88 2.21 11.54
C SER A 128 8.21 1.33 10.49
N GLN A 129 8.23 -0.01 10.66
CA GLN A 129 7.48 -0.93 9.80
C GLN A 129 5.98 -0.57 9.79
N ALA A 130 5.39 -0.44 10.97
CA ALA A 130 3.98 -0.06 11.14
C ALA A 130 3.65 1.28 10.48
N LYS A 131 4.47 2.31 10.74
CA LYS A 131 4.34 3.65 10.16
C LYS A 131 4.34 3.62 8.62
N ASN A 132 5.29 2.89 8.05
CA ASN A 132 5.50 2.87 6.59
C ASN A 132 4.42 2.08 5.85
N ILE A 133 3.82 1.05 6.48
CA ILE A 133 2.63 0.39 5.93
C ILE A 133 1.52 1.41 5.67
N VAL A 134 1.25 2.31 6.62
CA VAL A 134 0.18 3.30 6.46
C VAL A 134 0.50 4.29 5.35
N LYS A 135 1.74 4.80 5.31
CA LYS A 135 2.19 5.72 4.25
C LYS A 135 2.07 5.09 2.87
N GLY A 136 2.57 3.86 2.72
CA GLY A 136 2.56 3.12 1.47
C GLY A 136 1.16 2.87 0.93
N TYR A 137 0.26 2.35 1.76
CA TYR A 137 -1.14 2.13 1.36
C TYR A 137 -1.84 3.44 1.00
N VAL A 138 -1.70 4.47 1.82
CA VAL A 138 -2.41 5.74 1.62
C VAL A 138 -1.94 6.44 0.35
N LYS A 139 -0.62 6.53 0.13
CA LYS A 139 -0.07 7.10 -1.11
C LYS A 139 -0.50 6.29 -2.33
N ALA A 140 -0.37 4.95 -2.28
CA ALA A 140 -0.77 4.11 -3.38
C ALA A 140 -2.26 4.22 -3.74
N PHE A 141 -3.16 4.27 -2.77
CA PHE A 141 -4.58 4.52 -3.04
C PHE A 141 -4.81 5.90 -3.66
N ALA A 142 -4.15 6.95 -3.15
CA ALA A 142 -4.24 8.29 -3.71
C ALA A 142 -3.75 8.38 -5.15
N ASP A 143 -2.78 7.53 -5.51
CA ASP A 143 -2.19 7.43 -6.85
C ASP A 143 -2.93 6.44 -7.77
N GLY A 144 -4.08 5.89 -7.35
CA GLY A 144 -4.96 5.09 -8.19
C GLY A 144 -4.89 3.57 -8.00
N ALA A 145 -4.19 3.07 -6.98
CA ALA A 145 -4.29 1.66 -6.61
C ALA A 145 -5.72 1.30 -6.18
N GLU A 146 -6.23 0.15 -6.60
CA GLU A 146 -7.52 -0.40 -6.13
C GLU A 146 -7.30 -1.42 -5.01
N LYS A 147 -6.21 -2.20 -5.10
CA LYS A 147 -5.90 -3.27 -4.13
C LYS A 147 -4.41 -3.37 -3.89
N ILE A 148 -4.06 -3.70 -2.64
CA ILE A 148 -2.68 -3.90 -2.20
C ILE A 148 -2.67 -5.16 -1.33
N PHE A 149 -1.76 -6.08 -1.63
CA PHE A 149 -1.67 -7.36 -0.94
C PHE A 149 -0.40 -7.40 -0.09
N TYR A 150 -0.57 -7.40 1.24
CA TYR A 150 0.54 -7.61 2.16
C TYR A 150 0.91 -9.09 2.22
N VAL A 151 2.11 -9.45 1.79
CA VAL A 151 2.42 -10.86 1.46
C VAL A 151 2.84 -11.72 2.65
N TYR A 152 3.49 -11.14 3.66
CA TYR A 152 4.01 -11.92 4.78
C TYR A 152 3.10 -11.86 6.01
N TYR A 153 2.29 -12.90 6.17
CA TYR A 153 1.52 -13.07 7.40
C TYR A 153 2.43 -13.44 8.58
N LYS A 154 3.36 -14.39 8.39
CA LYS A 154 4.33 -14.85 9.39
C LYS A 154 5.76 -14.78 8.85
N MET A 155 6.58 -13.89 9.42
CA MET A 155 8.00 -13.73 9.07
C MET A 155 8.67 -12.86 10.14
N SER A 156 9.97 -13.08 10.39
CA SER A 156 10.69 -12.36 11.46
C SER A 156 10.75 -10.86 11.20
N ASP A 157 11.07 -10.47 9.98
CA ASP A 157 11.36 -9.08 9.61
C ASP A 157 10.21 -8.42 8.86
N ALA A 158 9.54 -9.08 7.92
CA ALA A 158 8.40 -8.51 7.20
C ALA A 158 7.01 -9.00 7.66
N GLY A 159 6.95 -9.87 8.66
CA GLY A 159 5.69 -10.48 9.08
C GLY A 159 4.74 -9.51 9.78
N LEU A 160 3.45 -9.80 9.73
CA LEU A 160 2.47 -9.25 10.67
C LEU A 160 2.54 -9.96 12.04
N ILE A 161 2.88 -11.24 12.03
CA ILE A 161 3.05 -12.10 13.19
C ILE A 161 4.46 -12.69 13.15
N ASP A 162 5.06 -12.93 14.31
CA ASP A 162 6.34 -13.63 14.38
C ASP A 162 6.24 -15.05 13.77
N PRO A 163 7.35 -15.63 13.27
CA PRO A 163 7.36 -16.96 12.67
C PRO A 163 6.78 -18.05 13.59
N GLN A 164 7.03 -17.94 14.90
CA GLN A 164 6.56 -18.88 15.91
C GLN A 164 5.04 -18.80 16.13
N GLY A 165 4.38 -17.71 15.69
CA GLY A 165 2.92 -17.60 15.60
C GLY A 165 2.21 -17.02 16.83
N ASP A 166 2.92 -16.77 17.93
CA ASP A 166 2.29 -16.39 19.20
C ASP A 166 2.20 -14.87 19.41
N ARG A 167 3.12 -14.09 18.82
CA ARG A 167 3.18 -12.64 18.98
C ARG A 167 2.78 -11.90 17.70
N LYS A 168 1.76 -11.06 17.82
CA LYS A 168 1.37 -10.08 16.80
C LYS A 168 2.31 -8.87 16.89
N LYS A 169 2.93 -8.51 15.77
CA LYS A 169 3.80 -7.33 15.67
C LYS A 169 2.97 -6.05 15.60
N LYS A 170 3.59 -4.89 15.80
CA LYS A 170 2.90 -3.59 15.62
C LYS A 170 2.26 -3.45 14.23
N ALA A 171 2.89 -4.01 13.21
CA ALA A 171 2.37 -4.05 11.84
C ALA A 171 0.98 -4.72 11.74
N TYR A 172 0.73 -5.80 12.49
CA TYR A 172 -0.59 -6.46 12.51
C TYR A 172 -1.70 -5.52 12.97
N TYR A 173 -1.49 -4.87 14.12
CA TYR A 173 -2.49 -3.97 14.68
C TYR A 173 -2.69 -2.73 13.80
N THR A 174 -1.60 -2.25 13.21
CA THR A 174 -1.59 -1.10 12.29
C THR A 174 -2.39 -1.38 11.03
N LEU A 175 -2.10 -2.48 10.33
CA LEU A 175 -2.87 -2.87 9.13
C LEU A 175 -4.34 -3.10 9.48
N LYS A 176 -4.63 -3.75 10.62
CA LYS A 176 -6.01 -3.91 11.12
C LYS A 176 -6.69 -2.55 11.39
N LYS A 177 -5.96 -1.56 11.92
CA LYS A 177 -6.49 -0.21 12.16
C LYS A 177 -6.73 0.53 10.85
N LEU A 178 -5.78 0.47 9.92
CA LEU A 178 -5.89 1.03 8.58
C LEU A 178 -7.16 0.55 7.88
N ILE A 179 -7.36 -0.78 7.81
CA ILE A 179 -8.57 -1.40 7.25
C ILE A 179 -9.81 -0.82 7.95
N LYS A 180 -9.85 -0.82 9.28
CA LYS A 180 -11.01 -0.27 10.00
C LYS A 180 -11.30 1.22 9.74
N LYS A 181 -10.28 2.00 9.36
CA LYS A 181 -10.40 3.46 9.20
C LYS A 181 -10.74 3.87 7.78
N ILE A 182 -10.16 3.19 6.78
CA ILE A 182 -10.25 3.63 5.39
C ILE A 182 -10.73 2.54 4.41
N ASP A 183 -10.97 1.30 4.85
CA ASP A 183 -11.51 0.28 3.95
C ASP A 183 -12.88 0.67 3.41
N SER A 184 -13.22 0.15 2.23
CA SER A 184 -14.45 0.50 1.50
C SER A 184 -14.60 2.01 1.24
N PHE A 185 -13.49 2.76 1.16
CA PHE A 185 -13.52 4.13 0.69
C PHE A 185 -14.05 4.18 -0.75
N THR A 186 -14.77 5.24 -1.07
CA THR A 186 -15.38 5.46 -2.39
C THR A 186 -14.56 6.41 -3.25
N SER A 187 -13.79 7.29 -2.61
CA SER A 187 -12.82 8.16 -3.26
C SER A 187 -11.73 8.54 -2.28
N VAL A 188 -10.54 8.83 -2.80
CA VAL A 188 -9.45 9.47 -2.09
C VAL A 188 -8.97 10.66 -2.91
N THR A 189 -8.71 11.77 -2.24
CA THR A 189 -8.07 12.94 -2.86
C THR A 189 -6.92 13.39 -1.99
N THR A 190 -5.94 14.06 -2.60
CA THR A 190 -5.06 14.92 -1.83
C THR A 190 -5.91 15.98 -1.13
N ALA A 191 -5.44 16.47 0.02
CA ALA A 191 -6.07 17.56 0.75
C ALA A 191 -5.13 18.78 0.68
N PRO A 192 -5.18 19.57 -0.42
CA PRO A 192 -4.13 20.54 -0.76
C PRO A 192 -3.95 21.63 0.29
N ALA A 193 -5.03 21.97 1.02
CA ALA A 193 -5.01 22.99 2.06
C ALA A 193 -4.01 22.69 3.20
N PHE A 194 -3.58 21.43 3.35
CA PHE A 194 -2.63 21.01 4.39
C PHE A 194 -1.28 20.58 3.80
N GLN A 195 -1.19 20.39 2.48
CA GLN A 195 -0.01 19.83 1.85
C GLN A 195 1.02 20.93 1.55
N ASP A 196 2.25 20.63 1.94
CA ASP A 196 3.44 21.32 1.47
C ASP A 196 4.54 20.27 1.24
N ASN A 197 5.74 20.71 0.85
CA ASN A 197 6.86 19.78 0.58
C ASN A 197 7.25 18.88 1.76
N SER A 198 6.72 19.14 2.95
CA SER A 198 6.99 18.39 4.17
C SER A 198 5.74 17.76 4.80
N THR A 199 4.55 18.00 4.26
CA THR A 199 3.27 17.63 4.89
C THR A 199 2.38 16.92 3.89
N TYR A 200 1.89 15.77 4.30
CA TYR A 200 1.07 14.89 3.49
C TYR A 200 -0.29 14.78 4.14
N ALA A 201 -1.33 15.06 3.37
CA ALA A 201 -2.70 14.96 3.81
C ALA A 201 -3.56 14.39 2.70
N TYR A 202 -4.35 13.38 3.04
CA TYR A 202 -5.26 12.69 2.14
C TYR A 202 -6.64 12.62 2.78
N LYS A 203 -7.67 12.81 1.96
CA LYS A 203 -9.07 12.72 2.40
C LYS A 203 -9.70 11.51 1.75
N PHE A 204 -10.12 10.55 2.56
CA PHE A 204 -10.88 9.37 2.15
C PHE A 204 -12.36 9.60 2.42
N GLU A 205 -13.22 9.25 1.47
CA GLU A 205 -14.68 9.23 1.65
C GLU A 205 -15.12 7.81 2.02
N VAL A 206 -15.43 7.60 3.29
CA VAL A 206 -15.76 6.29 3.87
C VAL A 206 -17.19 6.33 4.38
N ALA A 207 -18.08 5.54 3.77
CA ALA A 207 -19.50 5.51 4.11
C ALA A 207 -20.17 6.91 4.17
N GLY A 208 -19.78 7.80 3.25
CA GLY A 208 -20.29 9.18 3.16
C GLY A 208 -19.73 10.14 4.23
N LYS A 209 -18.67 9.75 4.94
CA LYS A 209 -17.98 10.59 5.92
C LYS A 209 -16.51 10.76 5.56
N PRO A 210 -15.94 11.95 5.79
CA PRO A 210 -14.53 12.17 5.54
C PRO A 210 -13.67 11.54 6.64
N VAL A 211 -12.62 10.83 6.24
CA VAL A 211 -11.53 10.38 7.10
C VAL A 211 -10.24 10.94 6.52
N TYR A 212 -9.52 11.74 7.29
CA TYR A 212 -8.26 12.30 6.84
C TYR A 212 -7.10 11.47 7.37
N VAL A 213 -6.06 11.30 6.55
CA VAL A 213 -4.79 10.74 6.99
C VAL A 213 -3.70 11.78 6.79
N VAL A 214 -3.02 12.17 7.88
CA VAL A 214 -2.08 13.29 7.87
C VAL A 214 -0.77 12.93 8.58
N TRP A 215 0.36 13.33 7.98
CA TRP A 215 1.70 13.30 8.61
C TRP A 215 2.58 14.42 8.04
N ALA A 216 3.71 14.67 8.69
CA ALA A 216 4.76 15.54 8.19
C ALA A 216 6.14 14.91 8.34
N ASN A 217 7.05 15.12 7.39
CA ASN A 217 8.42 14.61 7.45
C ASN A 217 9.15 15.09 8.71
N THR A 218 8.86 16.32 9.13
CA THR A 218 9.35 16.92 10.36
C THR A 218 8.17 17.38 11.20
N GLY A 219 8.24 17.14 12.50
CA GLY A 219 7.19 17.52 13.45
C GLY A 219 6.85 19.01 13.36
N LYS A 220 5.56 19.32 13.21
CA LYS A 220 5.06 20.70 13.12
C LYS A 220 3.60 20.79 13.52
N THR A 221 3.17 21.99 13.89
CA THR A 221 1.74 22.28 14.09
C THR A 221 1.12 22.75 12.79
N ILE A 222 -0.02 22.16 12.43
CA ILE A 222 -0.89 22.63 11.34
C ILE A 222 -2.21 23.12 11.92
N THR A 223 -2.81 24.12 11.30
CA THR A 223 -4.20 24.49 11.57
C THR A 223 -5.10 23.66 10.66
N PHE A 224 -5.92 22.79 11.26
CA PHE A 224 -6.78 21.89 10.52
C PHE A 224 -8.19 22.51 10.32
N PRO A 225 -8.57 23.00 9.12
CA PRO A 225 -9.95 23.40 8.83
C PRO A 225 -10.90 22.21 8.80
N LEU A 226 -12.13 22.45 9.24
CA LEU A 226 -13.20 21.45 9.20
C LEU A 226 -13.98 21.51 7.89
N SER A 227 -14.65 20.41 7.57
CA SER A 227 -15.50 20.27 6.40
C SER A 227 -16.77 21.13 6.47
N SER A 228 -17.27 21.45 7.67
CA SER A 228 -18.51 22.20 7.87
C SER A 228 -18.63 22.85 9.26
N THR A 229 -19.55 23.81 9.38
CA THR A 229 -19.88 24.50 10.63
C THR A 229 -20.61 23.62 11.66
N SER A 230 -21.18 22.49 11.24
CA SER A 230 -21.80 21.51 12.14
C SER A 230 -20.79 20.63 12.88
N VAL A 231 -19.50 20.67 12.52
CA VAL A 231 -18.46 19.91 13.20
C VAL A 231 -18.04 20.62 14.49
N THR A 232 -18.18 19.94 15.62
CA THR A 232 -17.88 20.47 16.97
C THR A 232 -16.58 19.93 17.55
N GLY A 233 -16.03 18.89 16.94
CA GLY A 233 -14.81 18.24 17.42
C GLY A 233 -14.15 17.37 16.37
N ALA A 234 -12.97 16.86 16.70
CA ALA A 234 -12.30 15.82 15.93
C ALA A 234 -11.67 14.77 16.84
N LEU A 235 -11.74 13.50 16.42
CA LEU A 235 -10.93 12.43 17.00
C LEU A 235 -9.69 12.26 16.15
N VAL A 236 -8.53 12.36 16.80
CA VAL A 236 -7.23 12.10 16.18
C VAL A 236 -6.68 10.81 16.74
N THR A 237 -6.53 9.80 15.90
CA THR A 237 -5.97 8.49 16.24
C THR A 237 -4.59 8.35 15.62
N GLN A 238 -3.54 8.15 16.40
CA GLN A 238 -2.22 7.79 15.85
C GLN A 238 -2.31 6.48 15.08
N SER A 239 -1.62 6.38 13.95
CA SER A 239 -1.78 5.21 13.06
C SER A 239 -1.00 3.97 13.51
N THR A 240 -0.04 4.16 14.41
CA THR A 240 0.75 3.08 15.00
C THR A 240 0.34 2.83 16.46
N PRO A 241 0.43 1.57 16.95
CA PRO A 241 0.20 1.26 18.35
C PRO A 241 1.16 1.98 19.29
N ALA A 242 0.62 2.50 20.39
CA ALA A 242 1.37 3.07 21.50
C ALA A 242 2.14 2.00 22.29
N ASP A 243 1.68 0.74 22.25
CA ASP A 243 2.28 -0.38 22.98
C ASP A 243 2.24 -1.71 22.20
N GLU A 244 2.74 -2.78 22.80
CA GLU A 244 2.78 -4.14 22.23
C GLU A 244 1.42 -4.86 22.26
N SER A 245 0.47 -4.34 23.03
CA SER A 245 -0.89 -4.90 23.12
C SER A 245 -1.79 -4.42 21.98
N GLY A 246 -1.30 -3.49 21.14
CA GLY A 246 -2.07 -2.93 20.05
C GLY A 246 -3.00 -1.80 20.48
N ASN A 247 -2.73 -1.14 21.61
CA ASN A 247 -3.49 0.04 22.02
C ASN A 247 -3.02 1.26 21.21
N PHE A 248 -3.94 2.18 20.92
CA PHE A 248 -3.66 3.36 20.10
C PHE A 248 -3.90 4.63 20.91
N THR A 249 -3.05 5.63 20.71
CA THR A 249 -3.28 6.97 21.23
C THR A 249 -4.43 7.62 20.46
N VAL A 250 -5.46 8.05 21.18
CA VAL A 250 -6.61 8.78 20.66
C VAL A 250 -6.75 10.08 21.44
N SER A 251 -6.84 11.19 20.73
CA SER A 251 -7.02 12.52 21.31
C SER A 251 -8.28 13.16 20.76
N TYR A 252 -9.04 13.84 21.62
CA TYR A 252 -10.16 14.67 21.21
C TYR A 252 -9.71 16.12 21.12
N TYR A 253 -10.06 16.77 20.02
CA TYR A 253 -9.84 18.20 19.80
C TYR A 253 -11.19 18.90 19.75
N SER A 254 -11.40 19.86 20.65
CA SER A 254 -12.53 20.78 20.56
C SER A 254 -12.27 21.81 19.47
N VAL A 255 -13.29 22.09 18.68
CA VAL A 255 -13.20 23.06 17.59
C VAL A 255 -13.49 24.45 18.11
N THR A 256 -12.66 25.42 17.72
CA THR A 256 -12.94 26.84 17.93
C THR A 256 -12.84 27.55 16.58
N ASN A 257 -13.87 28.31 16.20
CA ASN A 257 -13.91 29.06 14.94
C ASN A 257 -13.71 28.21 13.66
N GLY A 258 -14.20 26.96 13.66
CA GLY A 258 -14.17 26.10 12.47
C GLY A 258 -12.83 25.42 12.17
N SER A 259 -11.87 25.50 13.09
CA SER A 259 -10.60 24.78 13.00
C SER A 259 -10.06 24.36 14.37
N PHE A 260 -8.98 23.59 14.37
CA PHE A 260 -8.17 23.32 15.54
C PHE A 260 -6.69 23.18 15.15
N ASP A 261 -5.78 23.46 16.09
CA ASP A 261 -4.35 23.26 15.87
C ASP A 261 -3.95 21.82 16.23
N LEU A 262 -3.26 21.17 15.30
CA LEU A 262 -2.82 19.79 15.41
C LEU A 262 -1.30 19.70 15.23
N TYR A 263 -0.61 19.13 16.20
CA TYR A 263 0.77 18.71 16.00
C TYR A 263 0.79 17.41 15.18
N VAL A 264 1.41 17.47 14.01
CA VAL A 264 1.64 16.32 13.12
C VAL A 264 3.12 15.97 13.15
N SER A 265 3.42 14.68 13.19
CA SER A 265 4.77 14.12 13.19
C SER A 265 4.97 13.25 11.95
N ASP A 266 6.11 12.55 11.87
CA ASP A 266 6.37 11.59 10.81
C ASP A 266 5.51 10.32 10.91
N VAL A 267 4.83 10.11 12.04
CA VAL A 267 3.81 9.08 12.24
C VAL A 267 2.46 9.59 11.71
N PRO A 268 1.82 8.90 10.74
CA PRO A 268 0.48 9.25 10.29
C PRO A 268 -0.54 9.19 11.42
N CYS A 269 -1.54 10.05 11.32
CA CYS A 269 -2.72 10.01 12.18
C CYS A 269 -3.98 10.02 11.32
N TYR A 270 -5.03 9.36 11.82
CA TYR A 270 -6.39 9.45 11.29
C TYR A 270 -7.13 10.57 11.99
N ILE A 271 -7.84 11.39 11.23
CA ILE A 271 -8.69 12.46 11.76
C ILE A 271 -10.13 12.18 11.31
N GLU A 272 -11.03 12.00 12.27
CA GLU A 272 -12.46 11.82 12.06
C GLU A 272 -13.20 12.99 12.71
N GLU A 273 -14.03 13.66 11.92
CA GLU A 273 -14.83 14.78 12.41
C GLU A 273 -16.02 14.30 13.24
N ILE A 274 -16.32 15.04 14.31
CA ILE A 274 -17.49 14.83 15.16
C ILE A 274 -18.46 15.98 14.94
N SER A 275 -19.63 15.66 14.38
CA SER A 275 -20.74 16.59 14.28
C SER A 275 -21.41 16.80 15.64
N GLY A 276 -21.79 18.04 15.93
CA GLY A 276 -22.72 18.35 16.99
C GLY A 276 -24.11 17.81 16.64
N ASN A 277 -24.81 17.25 17.63
CA ASN A 277 -26.23 16.96 17.50
C ASN A 277 -27.06 18.24 17.50
#